data_AF-A0A7C7DW84-F1
#
_entry.id   AF-A0A7C7DW84-F1
#
_cell.length_a   1.000
_cell.length_b   1.000
_cell.length_c   1.000
_cell.angle_alpha   90.00
_cell.angle_beta   90.00
_cell.angle_gamma   90.00
#
_symmetry.space_group_name_H-M   'P 1'
#
loop_
_entity.id
_entity.type
_entity.pdbx_description
1 polymer ?
#
loop_
_entity_poly.entity_id
_entity_poly.type
_entity_poly.pdbx_seq_one_letter_code
_entity_poly.pdbx_strand_id
1 'polypeptide(L)'
;MRPVSEYPAVVLKPGREKPVRQRHPWIFSGAIEAIAPAASDGEIVDVHDAQGAFLARGYLNRRSQIQVRLLTWDAAERIDAGFWQRRVAAALAMRATLPEVQGCTALRLINAESDFLPGLTVDRYGDFLVLQAGTL
;
A
#
# COMPACT_ATOMS: atom_id res chain seq x y z
N MET A 1 -5.44 26.78 -13.23
CA MET A 1 -4.76 26.50 -11.95
C MET A 1 -4.67 24.99 -11.83
N ARG A 2 -3.46 24.38 -11.76
CA ARG A 2 -3.38 22.92 -11.53
C ARG A 2 -3.93 22.67 -10.12
N PRO A 3 -4.88 21.75 -9.92
CA PRO A 3 -5.35 21.43 -8.58
C PRO A 3 -4.14 21.03 -7.74
N VAL A 4 -4.00 21.64 -6.56
CA VAL A 4 -3.00 21.24 -5.57
C VAL A 4 -3.39 19.82 -5.16
N SER A 5 -2.52 18.84 -5.39
CA SER A 5 -2.79 17.48 -4.92
C SER A 5 -2.87 17.49 -3.39
N GLU A 6 -3.84 16.76 -2.83
CA GLU A 6 -4.01 16.55 -1.39
C GLU A 6 -2.76 15.88 -0.77
N TYR A 7 -2.00 15.12 -1.56
CA TYR A 7 -0.85 14.34 -1.10
C TYR A 7 0.47 14.86 -1.72
N PRO A 8 1.58 14.85 -0.96
CA PRO A 8 2.89 15.16 -1.51
C PRO A 8 3.29 14.16 -2.60
N ALA A 9 4.03 14.64 -3.60
CA ALA A 9 4.37 13.86 -4.78
C ALA A 9 5.69 13.07 -4.64
N VAL A 10 5.71 11.86 -5.19
CA VAL A 10 6.91 11.10 -5.54
C VAL A 10 6.95 10.96 -7.05
N VAL A 11 8.03 11.40 -7.68
CA VAL A 11 8.20 11.35 -9.14
C VAL A 11 9.16 10.23 -9.50
N LEU A 12 8.74 9.37 -10.43
CA LEU A 12 9.57 8.29 -10.95
C LEU A 12 10.50 8.77 -12.06
N LYS A 13 11.63 8.10 -12.20
CA LYS A 13 12.53 8.26 -13.35
C LYS A 13 11.81 7.88 -14.65
N PRO A 14 12.15 8.53 -15.79
CA PRO A 14 11.61 8.14 -17.08
C PRO A 14 11.79 6.63 -17.36
N GLY A 15 10.72 5.96 -17.80
CA GLY A 15 10.72 4.53 -18.13
C GLY A 15 10.60 3.59 -16.93
N ARG A 16 10.45 4.10 -15.70
CA ARG A 16 10.26 3.29 -14.48
C ARG A 16 8.80 3.13 -14.06
N GLU A 17 7.87 3.68 -14.82
CA GLU A 17 6.42 3.62 -14.56
C GLU A 17 5.77 2.30 -14.97
N LYS A 18 6.41 1.50 -15.84
CA LYS A 18 5.82 0.26 -16.39
C LYS A 18 5.35 -0.73 -15.31
N PRO A 19 6.13 -1.08 -14.27
CA PRO A 19 5.66 -1.98 -13.21
C PRO A 19 4.44 -1.43 -12.47
N VAL A 20 4.39 -0.12 -12.24
CA VAL A 20 3.27 0.54 -11.57
C VAL A 20 2.00 0.44 -12.41
N ARG A 21 2.10 0.70 -13.72
CA ARG A 21 0.98 0.54 -14.66
C ARG A 21 0.49 -0.91 -14.75
N GLN A 22 1.38 -1.88 -14.50
CA GLN A 22 1.07 -3.31 -14.41
C GLN A 22 0.63 -3.75 -13.01
N ARG A 23 0.37 -2.79 -12.11
CA ARG A 23 -0.11 -2.99 -10.74
C ARG A 23 0.86 -3.75 -9.81
N HIS A 24 2.17 -3.65 -10.05
CA HIS A 24 3.17 -4.08 -9.09
C HIS A 24 3.07 -3.22 -7.81
N PRO A 25 3.01 -3.79 -6.60
CA PRO A 25 2.67 -3.05 -5.38
C PRO A 25 3.81 -2.21 -4.81
N TRP A 26 5.02 -2.31 -5.36
CA TRP A 26 6.23 -1.71 -4.79
C TRP A 26 6.92 -0.74 -5.76
N ILE A 27 7.37 0.38 -5.20
CA ILE A 27 8.34 1.29 -5.81
C ILE A 27 9.67 1.14 -5.08
N PHE A 28 10.70 0.75 -5.80
CA PHE A 28 12.06 0.66 -5.26
C PHE A 28 12.78 2.02 -5.30
N SER A 29 13.67 2.26 -4.33
CA SER A 29 14.49 3.47 -4.21
C SER A 29 15.13 3.91 -5.53
N GLY A 30 15.70 2.97 -6.29
CA GLY A 30 16.37 3.24 -7.56
C GLY A 30 15.45 3.75 -8.69
N ALA A 31 14.13 3.57 -8.57
CA ALA A 31 13.13 4.03 -9.53
C ALA A 31 12.69 5.49 -9.30
N ILE A 32 12.98 6.07 -8.13
CA ILE A 32 12.53 7.40 -7.74
C ILE A 32 13.54 8.43 -8.21
N GLU A 33 13.04 9.48 -8.85
CA GLU A 33 13.82 10.66 -9.26
C GLU A 33 13.76 11.74 -8.18
N ALA A 34 12.56 12.04 -7.70
CA ALA A 34 12.35 13.10 -6.71
C ALA A 34 11.23 12.73 -5.73
N ILE A 35 11.37 13.22 -4.51
CA ILE A 35 10.34 13.16 -3.47
C ILE A 35 10.09 14.60 -3.02
N ALA A 36 8.83 15.00 -2.92
CA ALA A 36 8.46 16.32 -2.44
C ALA A 36 9.09 16.58 -1.05
N PRO A 37 9.74 17.73 -0.81
CA PRO A 37 10.43 18.00 0.46
C PRO A 37 9.54 17.92 1.70
N ALA A 38 8.24 18.17 1.53
CA ALA A 38 7.25 18.08 2.62
C ALA A 38 6.92 16.63 3.03
N ALA A 39 7.24 15.63 2.21
CA ALA A 39 6.88 14.24 2.47
C ALA A 39 7.68 13.62 3.62
N SER A 40 6.94 13.03 4.57
CA SER A 40 7.48 12.34 5.74
C SER A 40 7.44 10.81 5.59
N ASP A 41 8.29 10.09 6.32
CA ASP A 41 8.17 8.63 6.38
C ASP A 41 6.84 8.28 7.10
N GLY A 42 6.09 7.31 6.56
CA GLY A 42 4.74 6.94 7.00
C GLY A 42 3.62 7.75 6.34
N GLU A 43 3.94 8.83 5.63
CA GLU A 43 2.93 9.69 4.99
C GLU A 43 2.41 9.09 3.68
N ILE A 44 1.15 9.39 3.37
CA ILE A 44 0.54 9.05 2.08
C ILE A 44 1.05 10.00 1.00
N VAL A 45 1.51 9.42 -0.11
CA VAL A 45 2.08 10.13 -1.26
C VAL A 45 1.38 9.71 -2.55
N ASP A 46 1.30 10.65 -3.49
CA ASP A 46 0.94 10.35 -4.87
C ASP A 46 2.20 10.06 -5.69
N VAL A 47 2.18 8.98 -6.46
CA VAL A 47 3.26 8.59 -7.36
C VAL A 47 2.92 9.06 -8.77
N HIS A 48 3.83 9.83 -9.37
CA HIS A 48 3.71 10.36 -10.72
C HIS A 48 4.81 9.84 -11.64
N ASP A 49 4.53 9.75 -12.94
CA ASP A 49 5.58 9.57 -13.94
C ASP A 49 6.36 10.87 -14.18
N ALA A 50 7.42 10.79 -15.00
CA ALA A 50 8.26 11.93 -15.32
C ALA A 50 7.54 13.04 -16.11
N GLN A 51 6.35 12.76 -16.67
CA GLN A 51 5.49 13.73 -17.36
C GLN A 51 4.48 14.38 -16.40
N GLY A 52 4.44 13.95 -15.14
CA GLY A 52 3.54 14.44 -14.11
C GLY A 52 2.19 13.74 -14.06
N ALA A 53 1.97 12.68 -14.83
CA ALA A 53 0.71 11.94 -14.77
C ALA A 53 0.66 11.06 -13.51
N PHE A 54 -0.48 11.05 -12.83
CA PHE A 54 -0.73 10.18 -11.69
C PHE A 54 -0.64 8.70 -12.11
N LEU A 55 0.05 7.90 -11.30
CA LEU A 55 0.18 6.46 -11.49
C LEU A 55 -0.53 5.67 -10.41
N ALA A 56 -0.31 6.02 -9.15
CA ALA A 56 -0.83 5.33 -7.98
C ALA A 56 -0.63 6.17 -6.70
N ARG A 57 -1.23 5.74 -5.60
CA ARG A 57 -1.07 6.32 -4.26
C ARG A 57 -0.57 5.26 -3.29
N GLY A 58 0.31 5.62 -2.37
CA GLY A 58 0.91 4.70 -1.41
C GLY A 58 1.48 5.42 -0.20
N TYR A 59 2.08 4.69 0.74
CA TYR A 59 2.80 5.30 1.86
C TYR A 59 4.32 5.27 1.63
N LEU A 60 5.01 6.33 2.05
CA LEU A 60 6.45 6.51 1.88
C LEU A 60 7.24 5.91 3.05
N ASN A 61 8.35 5.25 2.78
CA ASN A 61 9.33 4.81 3.75
C ASN A 61 10.74 4.89 3.15
N ARG A 62 11.45 6.00 3.38
CA ARG A 62 12.78 6.22 2.80
C ARG A 62 13.86 5.30 3.38
N ARG A 63 13.61 4.68 4.54
CA ARG A 63 14.54 3.77 5.23
C ARG A 63 14.52 2.34 4.65
N SER A 64 13.61 2.07 3.72
CA SER A 64 13.45 0.79 3.03
C SER A 64 13.95 0.87 1.59
N GLN A 65 14.40 -0.25 1.02
CA GLN A 65 14.63 -0.35 -0.44
C GLN A 65 13.32 -0.29 -1.23
N ILE A 66 12.23 -0.81 -0.66
CA ILE A 66 10.86 -0.59 -1.13
C ILE A 66 10.39 0.71 -0.50
N GLN A 67 10.59 1.84 -1.19
CA GLN A 67 10.33 3.16 -0.64
C GLN A 67 8.87 3.57 -0.69
N VAL A 68 8.09 3.09 -1.66
CA VAL A 68 6.64 3.30 -1.65
C VAL A 68 5.95 1.96 -1.80
N ARG A 69 5.03 1.67 -0.89
CA ARG A 69 4.11 0.53 -1.01
C ARG A 69 2.75 1.08 -1.41
N LEU A 70 2.27 0.64 -2.56
CA LEU A 70 1.08 1.18 -3.21
C LEU A 70 -0.20 0.62 -2.57
N LEU A 71 -1.19 1.49 -2.43
CA LEU A 71 -2.47 1.24 -1.78
C LEU A 71 -3.63 1.28 -2.77
N THR A 72 -3.53 2.15 -3.78
CA THR A 72 -4.58 2.31 -4.80
C THR A 72 -4.02 2.90 -6.10
N TRP A 73 -4.71 2.60 -7.20
CA TRP A 73 -4.50 3.18 -8.53
C TRP A 73 -5.63 4.14 -8.91
N ASP A 74 -6.58 4.37 -8.01
CA ASP A 74 -7.65 5.34 -8.19
C ASP A 74 -7.24 6.67 -7.55
N ALA A 75 -7.10 7.72 -8.38
CA ALA A 75 -6.74 9.05 -7.92
C ALA A 75 -7.81 9.66 -6.99
N ALA A 76 -9.07 9.23 -7.11
CA ALA A 76 -10.19 9.69 -6.31
C ALA A 76 -10.31 8.97 -4.96
N GLU A 77 -9.65 7.83 -4.76
CA GLU A 77 -9.75 7.05 -3.52
C GLU A 77 -8.85 7.64 -2.42
N ARG A 78 -9.47 8.26 -1.41
CA ARG A 78 -8.77 8.78 -0.24
C ARG A 78 -8.35 7.65 0.70
N ILE A 79 -7.19 7.81 1.33
CA ILE A 79 -6.67 6.85 2.32
C ILE A 79 -7.07 7.30 3.71
N ASP A 80 -8.33 7.03 4.07
CA ASP A 80 -8.94 7.36 5.36
C ASP A 80 -9.25 6.12 6.20
N ALA A 81 -9.88 6.30 7.36
CA ALA A 81 -10.31 5.18 8.21
C ALA A 81 -11.24 4.21 7.47
N GLY A 82 -12.10 4.72 6.58
CA GLY A 82 -13.01 3.91 5.78
C GLY A 82 -12.27 3.04 4.76
N PHE A 83 -11.20 3.55 4.14
CA PHE A 83 -10.32 2.77 3.27
C PHE A 83 -9.77 1.54 4.00
N TRP A 84 -9.16 1.74 5.17
CA TRP A 84 -8.55 0.65 5.94
C TRP A 84 -9.59 -0.37 6.42
N GLN A 85 -10.76 0.10 6.89
CA GLN A 85 -11.87 -0.78 7.27
C GLN A 85 -12.33 -1.67 6.12
N ARG A 86 -12.50 -1.11 4.90
CA ARG A 86 -12.88 -1.89 3.72
C ARG A 86 -11.84 -2.94 3.35
N ARG A 87 -10.54 -2.60 3.44
CA ARG A 87 -9.44 -3.54 3.15
C ARG A 87 -9.39 -4.69 4.14
N VAL A 88 -9.47 -4.39 5.43
CA VAL A 88 -9.51 -5.42 6.49
C VAL A 88 -10.74 -6.32 6.33
N ALA A 89 -11.92 -5.74 6.12
CA ALA A 89 -13.15 -6.52 5.91
C ALA A 89 -13.04 -7.46 4.70
N ALA A 90 -12.47 -6.98 3.58
CA ALA A 90 -12.25 -7.81 2.39
C ALA A 90 -11.30 -8.98 2.66
N ALA A 91 -10.19 -8.75 3.38
CA ALA A 91 -9.24 -9.79 3.74
C ALA A 91 -9.89 -10.89 4.59
N LEU A 92 -10.69 -10.49 5.60
CA LEU A 92 -11.43 -11.42 6.47
C LEU A 92 -12.50 -12.20 5.70
N ALA A 93 -13.27 -11.51 4.85
CA ALA A 93 -14.30 -12.12 4.02
C ALA A 93 -13.71 -13.20 3.10
N MET A 94 -12.53 -12.95 2.51
CA MET A 94 -11.84 -13.93 1.68
C MET A 94 -11.53 -15.21 2.47
N ARG A 95 -11.02 -15.12 3.71
CA ARG A 95 -10.75 -16.31 4.52
C ARG A 95 -12.01 -17.10 4.84
N ALA A 96 -13.12 -16.41 5.08
CA ALA A 96 -14.40 -17.06 5.37
C ALA A 96 -14.92 -17.92 4.20
N THR A 97 -14.43 -17.69 2.97
CA THR A 97 -14.78 -18.49 1.79
C THR A 97 -13.94 -19.77 1.62
N LEU A 98 -12.86 -19.94 2.38
CA LEU A 98 -11.95 -21.07 2.25
C LEU A 98 -12.42 -22.24 3.13
N PRO A 99 -12.81 -23.39 2.57
CA PRO A 99 -13.22 -24.56 3.35
C PRO A 99 -12.09 -25.08 4.25
N GLU A 100 -10.84 -24.95 3.82
CA GLU A 100 -9.65 -25.49 4.50
C GLU A 100 -9.38 -24.83 5.85
N VAL A 101 -9.89 -23.62 6.08
CA VAL A 101 -9.72 -22.88 7.34
C VAL A 101 -10.93 -23.00 8.27
N GLN A 102 -11.99 -23.70 7.85
CA GLN A 102 -13.17 -23.89 8.68
C GLN A 102 -12.83 -24.76 9.90
N GLY A 103 -13.12 -24.25 11.10
CA GLY A 103 -12.79 -24.91 12.37
C GLY A 103 -11.33 -24.73 12.81
N CYS A 104 -10.47 -24.11 12.00
CA CYS A 104 -9.11 -23.78 12.42
C CYS A 104 -9.11 -22.68 13.49
N THR A 105 -8.38 -22.92 14.57
CA THR A 105 -8.11 -21.91 15.60
C THR A 105 -6.84 -21.12 15.34
N ALA A 106 -6.01 -21.56 14.38
CA ALA A 106 -4.82 -20.88 13.93
C ALA A 106 -4.91 -20.57 12.43
N LEU A 107 -4.96 -19.28 12.05
CA LEU A 107 -4.96 -18.88 10.64
C LEU A 107 -4.44 -17.46 10.43
N ARG A 108 -3.94 -17.19 9.22
CA ARG A 108 -3.58 -15.85 8.78
C ARG A 108 -4.80 -15.08 8.29
N LEU A 109 -5.13 -14.01 9.00
CA LEU A 109 -6.25 -13.11 8.67
C LEU A 109 -5.85 -12.06 7.63
N ILE A 110 -4.64 -11.52 7.72
CA ILE A 110 -4.10 -10.53 6.78
C ILE A 110 -2.67 -10.93 6.39
N ASN A 111 -2.38 -10.91 5.09
CA ASN A 111 -1.14 -11.32 4.45
C ASN A 111 -0.57 -10.19 3.57
N ALA A 112 -0.29 -9.05 4.19
CA ALA A 112 0.43 -7.93 3.59
C ALA A 112 -0.12 -7.48 2.23
N GLU A 113 0.75 -7.37 1.22
CA GLU A 113 0.38 -6.94 -0.14
C GLU A 113 -0.70 -7.81 -0.79
N SER A 114 -0.74 -9.10 -0.49
CA SER A 114 -1.74 -10.01 -1.06
C SER A 114 -3.17 -9.64 -0.66
N ASP A 115 -3.33 -8.91 0.45
CA ASP A 115 -4.61 -8.42 0.95
C ASP A 115 -4.77 -6.90 0.79
N PHE A 116 -3.92 -6.27 -0.02
CA PHE A 116 -3.92 -4.82 -0.21
C PHE A 116 -3.76 -4.04 1.10
N LEU A 117 -3.05 -4.64 2.06
CA LEU A 117 -2.63 -4.05 3.33
C LEU A 117 -1.10 -4.17 3.44
N PRO A 118 -0.32 -3.52 2.54
CA PRO A 118 1.11 -3.74 2.45
C PRO A 118 1.80 -3.56 3.80
N GLY A 119 2.74 -4.45 4.13
CA GLY A 119 3.49 -4.39 5.37
C GLY A 119 2.71 -4.79 6.65
N LEU A 120 1.43 -5.13 6.58
CA LEU A 120 0.68 -5.64 7.72
C LEU A 120 0.43 -7.14 7.59
N THR A 121 0.82 -7.91 8.61
CA THR A 121 0.41 -9.30 8.76
C THR A 121 -0.34 -9.45 10.07
N VAL A 122 -1.45 -10.18 10.04
CA VAL A 122 -2.24 -10.51 11.24
C VAL A 122 -2.56 -11.98 11.25
N ASP A 123 -2.10 -12.66 12.29
CA ASP A 123 -2.35 -14.08 12.54
C ASP A 123 -3.26 -14.23 13.77
N ARG A 124 -4.25 -15.11 13.68
CA ARG A 124 -5.11 -15.51 14.81
C ARG A 124 -4.61 -16.82 15.38
N TYR A 125 -4.50 -16.90 16.70
CA TYR A 125 -4.21 -18.11 17.46
C TYR A 125 -5.17 -18.23 18.65
N GLY A 126 -6.21 -19.06 18.51
CA GLY A 126 -7.31 -19.13 19.46
C GLY A 126 -8.03 -17.78 19.58
N ASP A 127 -7.98 -17.20 20.77
CA ASP A 127 -8.57 -15.90 21.09
C ASP A 127 -7.59 -14.72 20.94
N PHE A 128 -6.35 -15.00 20.54
CA PHE A 128 -5.31 -13.99 20.40
C PHE A 128 -5.09 -13.60 18.94
N LEU A 129 -4.78 -12.31 18.74
CA LEU A 129 -4.29 -11.78 17.48
C LEU A 129 -2.83 -11.38 17.64
N VAL A 130 -1.99 -11.85 16.73
CA VAL A 130 -0.58 -11.48 16.62
C VAL A 130 -0.44 -10.57 15.42
N LEU A 131 0.03 -9.35 15.65
CA LEU A 131 0.27 -8.36 14.60
C LEU A 131 1.76 -8.23 14.32
N GLN A 132 2.10 -8.14 13.04
CA GLN A 132 3.43 -7.78 12.59
C GLN A 132 3.33 -6.62 11.60
N ALA A 133 4.01 -5.51 11.90
CA ALA A 133 4.22 -4.40 10.99
C ALA A 133 5.64 -4.50 10.40
N GLY A 134 5.71 -4.83 9.10
CA GLY A 134 6.95 -4.98 8.32
C GLY A 134 7.38 -3.71 7.59
N THR A 135 6.74 -2.58 7.89
CA THR A 135 7.11 -1.23 7.44
C THR A 135 7.11 -0.27 8.63
N LEU A 136 7.74 0.90 8.46
CA LEU A 136 7.75 1.99 9.45
C LEU A 136 6.35 2.49 9.80
#